data_AF-A0A6J8CBZ9-F1
#
_entry.id   AF-A0A6J8CBZ9-F1
#
_cell.length_a   1.000
_cell.length_b   1.000
_cell.length_c   1.000
_cell.angle_alpha   90.00
_cell.angle_beta   90.00
_cell.angle_gamma   90.00
#
_symmetry.space_group_name_H-M   'P 1'
#
loop_
_entity.id
_entity.type
_entity.pdbx_description
1 polymer ?
#
loop_
_entity_poly.entity_id
_entity_poly.type
_entity_poly.pdbx_seq_one_letter_code
_entity_poly.pdbx_strand_id
1 'polypeptide(L)'
;MLGDYNSRTVNLSDFYDTDPDHSFENNFTNYVESSDVDILDEFGIPRLRNSIDTVVNGYGRKCIDFCKNNKMFILNGRMEKNRTGNPTSRHSSVIDYVLSSSQFLYKSKFEVLQFCKLFSDVHYPLSLQLYTNDETKDNLLTKTFCCGDEKVNKWKNEKK
;
A
#
# COMPACT_ATOMS: atom_id res chain seq x y z
N MET A 1 -6.23 2.92 0.55
CA MET A 1 -7.53 2.82 -0.16
C MET A 1 -7.95 1.36 -0.21
N LEU A 2 -9.25 1.05 -0.11
CA LEU A 2 -9.77 -0.33 -0.14
C LEU A 2 -11.05 -0.38 -0.97
N GLY A 3 -11.21 -1.37 -1.85
CA GLY A 3 -12.46 -1.56 -2.59
C GLY A 3 -12.32 -2.35 -3.89
N ASP A 4 -13.43 -2.44 -4.63
CA ASP A 4 -13.53 -3.03 -5.96
C ASP A 4 -13.07 -2.03 -7.03
N TYR A 5 -12.05 -2.39 -7.79
CA TYR A 5 -11.53 -1.57 -8.90
C TYR A 5 -11.90 -2.14 -10.27
N ASN A 6 -12.52 -3.33 -10.32
CA ASN A 6 -12.72 -4.13 -11.53
C ASN A 6 -11.43 -4.24 -12.39
N SER A 7 -10.28 -4.21 -11.72
CA SER A 7 -8.97 -4.11 -12.34
C SER A 7 -8.23 -5.42 -12.11
N ARG A 8 -7.78 -6.07 -13.18
CA ARG A 8 -7.02 -7.33 -13.07
C ARG A 8 -5.57 -7.01 -13.39
N THR A 9 -4.74 -7.00 -12.36
CA THR A 9 -3.35 -6.53 -12.43
C THR A 9 -2.33 -7.65 -12.47
N VAL A 10 -2.73 -8.88 -12.08
CA VAL A 10 -1.84 -10.04 -11.95
C VAL A 10 -0.61 -9.64 -11.11
N ASN A 11 0.59 -9.88 -11.63
CA ASN A 11 1.87 -9.61 -10.98
C ASN A 11 2.57 -8.37 -11.57
N LEU A 12 1.85 -7.48 -12.26
CA LEU A 12 2.42 -6.24 -12.74
C LEU A 12 2.99 -5.42 -11.57
N SER A 13 4.21 -4.92 -11.75
CA SER A 13 4.86 -4.06 -10.78
C SER A 13 4.11 -2.73 -10.65
N ASP A 14 3.86 -2.31 -9.42
CA ASP A 14 3.20 -1.06 -9.04
C ASP A 14 4.19 0.03 -8.59
N PHE A 15 5.48 -0.19 -8.81
CA PHE A 15 6.56 0.78 -8.62
C PHE A 15 7.39 0.93 -9.90
N TYR A 16 8.19 1.99 -9.98
CA TYR A 16 9.22 2.14 -11.01
C TYR A 16 10.47 1.40 -10.57
N ASP A 17 10.96 0.49 -11.41
CA ASP A 17 12.25 -0.13 -11.18
C ASP A 17 13.32 0.91 -11.54
N THR A 18 14.09 1.36 -10.55
CA THR A 18 15.27 2.18 -10.82
C THR A 18 16.37 1.25 -11.29
N ASP A 19 16.60 1.24 -12.60
CA ASP A 19 17.71 0.53 -13.21
C ASP A 19 19.03 1.02 -12.57
N PRO A 20 19.83 0.16 -11.93
CA PRO A 20 21.06 0.58 -11.25
C PRO A 20 22.08 1.25 -12.19
N ASP A 21 21.99 0.98 -13.51
CA ASP A 21 22.88 1.54 -14.54
C ASP A 21 22.59 3.00 -14.90
N HIS A 22 21.44 3.57 -14.51
CA HIS A 22 21.11 4.98 -14.75
C HIS A 22 21.58 5.94 -13.64
N SER A 23 22.35 5.43 -12.66
CA SER A 23 22.94 6.24 -11.59
C SER A 23 24.16 7.07 -12.02
N PHE A 24 24.58 7.01 -13.29
CA PHE A 24 25.90 7.52 -13.70
C PHE A 24 25.99 8.99 -14.16
N GLU A 25 24.91 9.78 -14.18
CA GLU A 25 25.00 11.16 -14.72
C GLU A 25 24.35 12.28 -13.90
N ASN A 26 24.20 12.14 -12.58
CA ASN A 26 23.85 13.30 -11.75
C ASN A 26 24.78 13.47 -10.54
N ASN A 27 25.95 14.06 -10.84
CA ASN A 27 26.83 14.74 -9.89
C ASN A 27 26.17 16.03 -9.32
N PHE A 28 24.99 15.93 -8.72
CA PHE A 28 24.45 17.01 -7.90
C PHE A 28 23.72 16.45 -6.67
N THR A 29 24.33 16.71 -5.52
CA THR A 29 23.80 16.67 -4.15
C THR A 29 23.57 15.31 -3.49
N ASN A 30 24.31 15.13 -2.38
CA ASN A 30 24.18 14.12 -1.35
C ASN A 30 22.81 14.14 -0.66
N TYR A 31 21.80 13.60 -1.32
CA TYR A 31 20.57 13.12 -0.70
C TYR A 31 20.03 12.01 -1.60
N VAL A 32 20.54 10.79 -1.42
CA VAL A 32 19.85 9.63 -1.99
C VAL A 32 18.56 9.52 -1.21
N GLU A 33 17.47 10.12 -1.71
CA GLU A 33 16.14 9.83 -1.20
C GLU A 33 15.97 8.31 -1.27
N SER A 34 15.86 7.66 -0.11
CA SER A 34 15.50 6.26 -0.02
C SER A 34 14.26 6.04 -0.88
N SER A 35 14.34 5.15 -1.86
CA SER A 35 13.19 4.87 -2.69
C SER A 35 12.12 4.22 -1.82
N ASP A 36 10.83 4.48 -2.10
CA ASP A 36 9.73 3.81 -1.40
C ASP A 36 9.80 2.27 -1.53
N VAL A 37 10.58 1.78 -2.50
CA VAL A 37 10.87 0.36 -2.72
C VAL A 37 11.88 -0.17 -1.69
N ASP A 38 12.87 0.62 -1.28
CA ASP A 38 13.88 0.20 -0.29
C ASP A 38 13.25 -0.10 1.08
N ILE A 39 12.18 0.63 1.42
CA ILE A 39 11.36 0.35 2.62
C ILE A 39 10.81 -1.09 2.57
N LEU A 40 10.44 -1.60 1.38
CA LEU A 40 9.96 -2.97 1.28
C LEU A 40 11.05 -3.97 1.68
N ASP A 41 12.29 -3.76 1.26
CA ASP A 41 13.39 -4.67 1.60
C ASP A 41 13.79 -4.57 3.08
N GLU A 42 13.81 -3.36 3.64
CA GLU A 42 14.11 -3.13 5.06
C GLU A 42 13.17 -3.95 5.97
N PHE A 43 11.88 -4.00 5.63
CA PHE A 43 10.86 -4.74 6.38
C PHE A 43 10.62 -6.18 5.88
N GLY A 44 11.43 -6.68 4.94
CA GLY A 44 11.31 -8.05 4.41
C GLY A 44 10.02 -8.31 3.62
N ILE A 45 9.45 -7.26 3.04
CA ILE A 45 8.20 -7.30 2.27
C ILE A 45 8.55 -7.57 0.80
N PRO A 46 7.90 -8.56 0.14
CA PRO A 46 8.18 -8.84 -1.26
C PRO A 46 7.91 -7.65 -2.18
N ARG A 47 8.91 -7.26 -2.97
CA ARG A 47 8.75 -6.28 -4.06
C ARG A 47 7.70 -6.78 -5.08
N LEU A 48 7.86 -8.03 -5.53
CA LEU A 48 6.93 -8.70 -6.45
C LEU A 48 5.72 -9.27 -5.71
N ARG A 49 4.54 -9.07 -6.31
CA ARG A 49 3.28 -9.60 -5.81
C ARG A 49 2.99 -10.95 -6.45
N ASN A 50 2.33 -11.81 -5.68
CA ASN A 50 1.72 -13.02 -6.22
C ASN A 50 0.23 -12.79 -6.51
N SER A 51 -0.28 -13.46 -7.52
CA SER A 51 -1.70 -13.47 -7.87
C SER A 51 -2.05 -14.81 -8.46
N ILE A 52 -3.20 -15.37 -8.06
CA ILE A 52 -3.80 -16.52 -8.75
C ILE A 52 -4.45 -16.11 -10.08
N ASP A 53 -4.79 -14.81 -10.21
CA ASP A 53 -5.35 -14.27 -11.42
C ASP A 53 -4.27 -14.27 -12.52
N THR A 54 -4.62 -14.72 -13.72
CA THR A 54 -3.71 -14.83 -14.86
C THR A 54 -3.99 -13.84 -15.97
N VAL A 55 -5.03 -13.02 -15.84
CA VAL A 55 -5.48 -12.10 -16.91
C VAL A 55 -5.23 -10.66 -16.50
N VAL A 56 -4.58 -9.89 -17.36
CA VAL A 56 -4.49 -8.43 -17.21
C VAL A 56 -5.54 -7.75 -18.09
N ASN A 57 -6.37 -6.87 -17.52
CA ASN A 57 -7.33 -6.07 -18.29
C ASN A 57 -6.89 -4.60 -18.43
N GLY A 58 -7.63 -3.81 -19.23
CA GLY A 58 -7.31 -2.40 -19.46
C GLY A 58 -7.36 -1.54 -18.19
N TYR A 59 -8.31 -1.82 -17.30
CA TYR A 59 -8.38 -1.18 -15.98
C TYR A 59 -7.19 -1.56 -15.09
N GLY A 60 -6.68 -2.78 -15.21
CA GLY A 60 -5.49 -3.27 -14.52
C GLY A 60 -4.26 -2.44 -14.84
N ARG A 61 -4.02 -2.16 -16.12
CA ARG A 61 -2.91 -1.28 -16.54
C ARG A 61 -3.04 0.12 -15.96
N LYS A 62 -4.23 0.73 -16.06
CA LYS A 62 -4.51 2.06 -15.47
C LYS A 62 -4.36 2.08 -13.95
N CYS A 63 -4.76 1.01 -13.26
CA CYS A 63 -4.61 0.86 -11.82
C CYS A 63 -3.13 0.80 -11.42
N ILE A 64 -2.32 0.08 -12.18
CA ILE A 64 -0.87 0.03 -11.99
C ILE A 64 -0.23 1.41 -12.25
N ASP A 65 -0.61 2.09 -13.34
CA ASP A 65 -0.12 3.44 -13.62
C ASP A 65 -0.50 4.41 -12.50
N PHE A 66 -1.73 4.33 -11.98
CA PHE A 66 -2.15 5.09 -10.82
C PHE A 66 -1.28 4.79 -9.60
N CYS A 67 -0.99 3.52 -9.32
CA CYS A 67 -0.16 3.14 -8.18
C CYS A 67 1.25 3.72 -8.29
N LYS A 68 1.90 3.55 -9.46
CA LYS A 68 3.25 4.08 -9.73
C LYS A 68 3.32 5.59 -9.57
N ASN A 69 2.39 6.32 -10.19
CA ASN A 69 2.39 7.79 -10.17
C ASN A 69 2.11 8.37 -8.78
N ASN A 70 1.45 7.61 -7.90
CA ASN A 70 1.07 8.06 -6.55
C ASN A 70 1.87 7.38 -5.44
N LYS A 71 2.94 6.62 -5.76
CA LYS A 71 3.77 5.89 -4.79
C LYS A 71 2.93 4.98 -3.87
N MET A 72 1.93 4.33 -4.47
CA MET A 72 1.03 3.41 -3.78
C MET A 72 1.39 1.97 -4.14
N PHE A 73 1.24 1.09 -3.16
CA PHE A 73 1.55 -0.32 -3.25
C PHE A 73 0.29 -1.15 -2.98
N ILE A 74 0.06 -2.16 -3.82
CA ILE A 74 -0.98 -3.16 -3.65
C ILE A 74 -0.55 -4.18 -2.59
N LEU A 75 -1.35 -4.37 -1.53
CA LEU A 75 -1.05 -5.35 -0.47
C LEU A 75 -1.40 -6.79 -0.87
N ASN A 76 -2.36 -6.96 -1.79
CA ASN A 76 -2.75 -8.27 -2.29
C ASN A 76 -1.54 -9.00 -2.89
N GLY A 77 -1.29 -10.22 -2.43
CA GLY A 77 -0.15 -11.01 -2.87
C GLY A 77 1.19 -10.68 -2.20
N ARG A 78 1.27 -9.70 -1.29
CA ARG A 78 2.50 -9.34 -0.56
C ARG A 78 2.52 -9.82 0.87
N MET A 79 1.40 -9.60 1.57
CA MET A 79 1.31 -9.83 3.01
C MET A 79 1.28 -11.31 3.32
N GLU A 80 1.88 -11.72 4.44
CA GLU A 80 2.12 -13.13 4.81
C GLU A 80 0.88 -14.02 4.64
N LYS A 81 -0.26 -13.60 5.20
CA LYS A 81 -1.53 -14.34 5.14
C LYS A 81 -2.21 -14.34 3.76
N ASN A 82 -1.71 -13.55 2.81
CA ASN A 82 -2.22 -13.48 1.44
C ASN A 82 -1.10 -13.65 0.40
N ARG A 83 0.02 -14.26 0.77
CA ARG A 83 1.20 -14.39 -0.12
C ARG A 83 0.92 -15.27 -1.34
N THR A 84 -0.12 -16.08 -1.33
CA THR A 84 -0.59 -16.85 -2.49
C THR A 84 -1.35 -16.00 -3.52
N GLY A 85 -1.77 -14.79 -3.17
CA GLY A 85 -2.57 -13.94 -4.04
C GLY A 85 -3.98 -14.48 -4.27
N ASN A 86 -4.64 -14.91 -3.18
CA ASN A 86 -5.98 -15.50 -3.21
C ASN A 86 -6.98 -14.62 -3.95
N PRO A 87 -7.99 -15.22 -4.61
CA PRO A 87 -8.97 -14.46 -5.36
C PRO A 87 -9.83 -13.63 -4.42
N THR A 88 -10.24 -12.44 -4.88
CA THR A 88 -11.17 -11.58 -4.15
C THR A 88 -12.59 -11.67 -4.70
N SER A 89 -12.77 -12.41 -5.81
CA SER A 89 -14.07 -12.68 -6.42
C SER A 89 -14.20 -14.14 -6.84
N ARG A 90 -15.44 -14.63 -6.90
CA ARG A 90 -15.84 -16.04 -7.14
C ARG A 90 -15.29 -16.66 -8.43
N HIS A 91 -14.92 -15.85 -9.42
CA HIS A 91 -14.36 -16.33 -10.71
C HIS A 91 -12.83 -16.42 -10.72
N SER A 92 -12.23 -16.62 -9.55
CA SER A 92 -10.77 -16.64 -9.36
C SER A 92 -10.07 -15.34 -9.74
N SER A 93 -10.81 -14.23 -9.85
CA SER A 93 -10.24 -12.93 -10.17
C SER A 93 -9.82 -12.18 -8.92
N VAL A 94 -8.77 -11.38 -9.06
CA VAL A 94 -8.33 -10.41 -8.05
C VAL A 94 -8.68 -9.03 -8.58
N ILE A 95 -9.73 -8.44 -8.03
CA ILE A 95 -10.28 -7.14 -8.49
C ILE A 95 -10.51 -6.16 -7.35
N ASP A 96 -10.55 -6.68 -6.12
CA ASP A 96 -10.64 -5.90 -4.89
C ASP A 96 -9.24 -5.74 -4.29
N TYR A 97 -8.81 -4.51 -4.07
CA TYR A 97 -7.45 -4.24 -3.61
C TYR A 97 -7.43 -3.43 -2.35
N VAL A 98 -6.38 -3.66 -1.56
CA VAL A 98 -5.91 -2.72 -0.55
C VAL A 98 -4.65 -2.05 -1.06
N LEU A 99 -4.72 -0.72 -1.19
CA LEU A 99 -3.61 0.13 -1.60
C LEU A 99 -3.09 0.91 -0.40
N SER A 100 -1.78 0.99 -0.23
CA SER A 100 -1.12 1.72 0.84
C SER A 100 0.14 2.41 0.34
N SER A 101 0.54 3.52 0.94
CA SER A 101 1.92 3.98 0.83
C SER A 101 2.86 3.02 1.56
N SER A 102 4.15 3.08 1.22
CA SER A 102 5.25 2.37 1.88
C SER A 102 5.20 2.51 3.41
N GLN A 103 4.95 3.73 3.90
CA GLN A 103 4.93 4.10 5.32
C GLN A 103 3.90 3.34 6.17
N PHE A 104 2.77 2.94 5.59
CA PHE A 104 1.73 2.20 6.31
C PHE A 104 1.78 0.69 6.01
N LEU A 105 2.53 0.28 5.00
CA LEU A 105 2.55 -1.09 4.52
C LEU A 105 3.15 -2.03 5.58
N TYR A 106 4.29 -1.66 6.17
CA TYR A 106 4.92 -2.42 7.26
C TYR A 106 4.13 -2.37 8.58
N LYS A 107 3.22 -1.40 8.73
CA LYS A 107 2.30 -1.27 9.87
C LYS A 107 0.95 -1.94 9.62
N SER A 108 0.84 -2.80 8.61
CA SER A 108 -0.43 -3.42 8.24
C SER A 108 -0.41 -4.94 8.35
N LYS A 109 -1.56 -5.54 8.59
CA LYS A 109 -1.83 -6.95 8.29
C LYS A 109 -3.03 -7.03 7.37
N PHE A 110 -2.92 -7.88 6.35
CA PHE A 110 -3.95 -8.06 5.35
C PHE A 110 -4.21 -9.54 5.10
N GLU A 111 -5.47 -9.90 4.99
CA GLU A 111 -5.92 -11.22 4.59
C GLU A 111 -7.22 -11.13 3.76
N VAL A 112 -7.37 -12.06 2.82
CA VAL A 112 -8.64 -12.30 2.12
C VAL A 112 -9.35 -13.41 2.89
N LEU A 113 -10.51 -13.09 3.47
CA LEU A 113 -11.30 -14.02 4.27
C LEU A 113 -12.09 -14.99 3.38
N GLN A 114 -12.64 -16.04 3.99
CA GLN A 114 -13.48 -16.99 3.27
C GLN A 114 -14.76 -16.33 2.76
N PHE A 115 -15.20 -16.75 1.58
CA PHE A 115 -16.46 -16.29 0.99
C PHE A 115 -17.64 -16.59 1.91
N CYS A 116 -18.51 -15.61 2.08
CA CYS A 116 -19.73 -15.74 2.88
C CYS A 116 -20.94 -15.24 2.08
N LYS A 117 -21.84 -16.17 1.75
CA LYS A 117 -23.08 -15.88 0.99
C LYS A 117 -24.01 -14.88 1.67
N LEU A 118 -23.85 -14.65 2.98
CA LEU A 118 -24.64 -13.67 3.73
C LEU A 118 -24.18 -12.23 3.48
N PHE A 119 -22.91 -12.04 3.09
CA PHE A 119 -22.30 -10.72 2.93
C PHE A 119 -22.04 -10.35 1.47
N SER A 120 -21.98 -11.33 0.57
CA SER A 120 -21.84 -11.08 -0.86
C SER A 120 -22.28 -12.29 -1.69
N ASP A 121 -22.67 -12.03 -2.93
CA ASP A 121 -22.94 -13.01 -3.98
C ASP A 121 -21.67 -13.43 -4.74
N VAL A 122 -20.69 -12.53 -4.83
CA VAL A 122 -19.47 -12.73 -5.65
C VAL A 122 -18.15 -12.35 -4.98
N HIS A 123 -18.11 -11.42 -4.02
CA HIS A 123 -16.86 -10.92 -3.42
C HIS A 123 -16.45 -11.64 -2.12
N TYR A 124 -15.15 -11.83 -1.95
CA TYR A 124 -14.55 -12.32 -0.71
C TYR A 124 -14.25 -11.12 0.20
N PRO A 125 -14.58 -11.20 1.51
CA PRO A 125 -14.30 -10.09 2.41
C PRO A 125 -12.79 -9.83 2.56
N LEU A 126 -12.42 -8.55 2.59
CA LEU A 126 -11.05 -8.11 2.85
C LEU A 126 -10.91 -7.69 4.32
N SER A 127 -9.91 -8.22 5.02
CA SER A 127 -9.58 -7.84 6.39
C SER A 127 -8.25 -7.10 6.41
N LEU A 128 -8.28 -5.86 6.87
CA LEU A 128 -7.12 -5.00 7.03
C LEU A 128 -7.03 -4.57 8.50
N GLN A 129 -5.87 -4.77 9.10
CA GLN A 129 -5.53 -4.25 10.42
C GLN A 129 -4.37 -3.27 10.26
N LEU A 130 -4.48 -2.10 10.89
CA LEU A 130 -3.43 -1.09 10.93
C LEU A 130 -2.94 -0.95 12.37
N TYR A 131 -1.63 -0.93 12.55
CA TYR A 131 -0.99 -0.78 13.85
C TYR A 131 -0.49 0.66 13.99
N THR A 132 -0.94 1.33 15.06
CA THR A 132 -0.53 2.69 15.40
C THR A 132 0.41 2.69 16.60
N ASN A 133 1.31 1.70 16.69
CA ASN A 133 2.26 1.66 17.81
C ASN A 133 3.21 2.85 17.68
N ASP A 134 2.83 3.97 18.28
CA ASP A 134 3.68 5.06 18.71
C ASP A 134 4.42 4.60 19.98
N GLU A 135 5.12 3.47 19.91
CA GLU A 135 6.33 3.37 20.71
C GLU A 135 7.35 4.21 19.96
N THR A 136 7.36 5.50 20.32
CA THR A 136 8.38 6.47 19.96
C THR A 136 9.76 5.83 20.08
N LYS A 137 10.29 5.31 18.96
CA LYS A 137 11.71 5.43 18.68
C LYS A 137 11.98 6.87 18.25
N ASP A 138 11.72 7.81 19.17
CA ASP A 138 12.01 9.24 19.02
C ASP A 138 13.52 9.56 19.01
N ASN A 139 14.36 8.55 18.79
CA ASN A 139 15.81 8.73 18.72
C ASN A 139 16.39 8.66 17.29
N LEU A 140 15.58 8.58 16.23
CA LEU A 140 16.14 8.54 14.85
C LEU A 140 15.53 9.50 13.81
N LEU A 141 14.46 10.25 14.11
CA LEU A 141 13.87 11.19 13.13
C LEU A 141 13.47 12.57 13.69
N THR A 142 13.98 12.97 14.86
CA THR A 142 13.92 14.38 15.29
C THR A 142 15.04 15.19 14.64
N LYS A 143 14.94 15.41 13.33
CA LYS A 143 15.55 16.59 12.71
C LYS A 143 14.68 17.16 11.61
N THR A 144 13.98 18.21 12.03
CA THR A 144 13.59 19.40 11.25
C THR A 144 12.32 19.30 10.42
N PHE A 145 11.17 19.57 11.05
CA PHE A 145 10.18 20.53 10.54
C PHE A 145 9.45 21.14 11.75
N CYS A 146 9.99 22.25 12.27
CA CYS A 146 9.25 23.12 13.17
C CYS A 146 8.31 23.98 12.31
N CYS A 147 7.01 23.70 12.33
CA CYS A 147 5.99 24.67 11.93
C CYS A 147 5.17 24.99 13.17
N GLY A 148 5.07 26.29 13.47
CA GLY A 148 4.78 26.83 14.81
C GLY A 148 3.42 26.47 15.41
N ASP A 149 3.38 26.63 16.73
CA ASP A 149 2.21 26.48 17.60
C ASP A 149 1.06 27.41 17.19
N GLU A 150 0.02 26.86 16.56
CA GLU A 150 -1.30 27.49 16.58
C GLU A 150 -2.16 26.85 17.69
N LYS A 151 -2.35 27.61 18.77
CA LYS A 151 -3.23 27.25 19.89
C LYS A 151 -4.68 27.20 19.41
N VAL A 152 -5.24 26.00 19.31
CA VAL A 152 -6.66 25.78 19.06
C VAL A 152 -7.47 26.20 20.30
N ASN A 153 -8.28 27.24 20.16
CA ASN A 153 -9.20 27.68 21.22
C ASN A 153 -10.44 26.78 21.29
N LYS A 154 -10.70 26.20 22.48
CA LYS A 154 -11.93 25.43 22.77
C LYS A 154 -13.17 26.32 22.68
N TRP A 155 -14.17 25.90 21.91
CA TRP A 155 -15.51 26.49 21.93
C TRP A 155 -16.16 26.35 23.32
N LYS A 156 -16.62 27.47 23.88
CA LYS A 156 -17.44 27.48 25.10
C LYS A 156 -18.90 27.33 24.70
N ASN A 157 -19.54 26.27 25.21
CA ASN A 157 -20.99 26.13 25.15
C ASN A 157 -21.63 27.11 26.14
N GLU A 158 -22.21 28.19 25.64
CA GLU A 158 -23.11 29.03 26.45
C GLU A 158 -24.52 28.44 26.36
N LYS A 159 -24.99 27.91 27.49
CA LYS A 159 -26.41 27.70 27.74
C LYS A 159 -27.02 29.02 28.20
N LYS A 160 -28.05 29.50 27.51
CA LYS A 160 -29.17 30.21 28.11
C LYS A 160 -30.42 30.01 27.26
#